data_AF-A0A6V7LJ10-F1
#
_entry.id   AF-A0A6V7LJ10-F1
#
_cell.length_a   1.000
_cell.length_b   1.000
_cell.length_c   1.000
_cell.angle_alpha   90.00
_cell.angle_beta   90.00
_cell.angle_gamma   90.00
#
_symmetry.space_group_name_H-M   'P 1'
#
loop_
_entity.id
_entity.type
_entity.pdbx_description
1 polymer ?
#
loop_
_entity_poly.entity_id
_entity_poly.type
_entity_poly.pdbx_seq_one_letter_code
_entity_poly.pdbx_strand_id
1 'polypeptide(L)' 'MESDRSWQFSHVIIEKLIIGDGTSLRGIPDNCVDAVVTVRSLCSSGAVRETLREIRRVLAP' A
#
# COMPACT_ATOMS: atom_id res chain seq x y z
N MET A 1 -6.65 20.88 7.01
CA MET A 1 -5.37 21.40 7.55
C MET A 1 -4.27 20.62 6.86
N GLU A 2 -3.73 21.19 5.80
CA GLU A 2 -2.60 20.62 5.07
C GLU A 2 -1.34 21.04 5.85
N SER A 3 -0.66 20.10 6.48
CA SER A 3 0.54 20.42 7.25
C SER A 3 1.71 20.62 6.29
N ASP A 4 2.17 21.86 6.17
CA ASP A 4 3.28 22.32 5.32
C ASP A 4 4.67 21.89 5.85
N ARG A 5 4.80 20.60 6.16
CA ARG A 5 6.01 19.94 6.67
C ARG A 5 6.52 18.85 5.74
N SER A 6 6.04 18.82 4.49
CA SER A 6 6.47 17.86 3.47
C SER A 6 7.99 17.89 3.24
N TRP A 7 8.64 19.05 3.41
CA TRP A 7 10.09 19.23 3.34
C TRP A 7 10.89 18.33 4.30
N GLN A 8 10.30 17.91 5.43
CA GLN A 8 10.96 16.98 6.37
C GLN A 8 11.14 15.58 5.78
N PHE A 9 10.37 15.27 4.74
CA PHE A 9 10.36 13.98 4.05
C PHE A 9 10.88 14.13 2.62
N SER A 10 11.80 15.09 2.37
CA SER A 10 12.42 15.29 1.05
C SER A 10 13.12 14.05 0.49
N HIS A 11 13.45 13.08 1.35
CA HIS A 11 14.00 11.78 1.00
C HIS A 11 12.94 10.74 0.57
N VAL A 12 11.64 11.06 0.71
CA VAL A 12 10.54 10.21 0.27
C VAL A 12 10.15 10.61 -1.15
N ILE A 13 10.37 9.70 -2.09
CA ILE A 13 10.06 9.89 -3.50
C ILE A 13 8.89 8.99 -3.85
N ILE A 14 7.80 9.56 -4.38
CA ILE A 14 6.65 8.80 -4.88
C ILE A 14 6.84 8.59 -6.38
N GLU A 15 7.26 7.39 -6.77
CA GLU A 15 7.52 7.07 -8.18
C GLU A 15 6.25 6.67 -8.95
N LYS A 16 5.29 6.03 -8.27
CA LYS A 16 4.10 5.46 -8.92
C LYS A 16 2.88 5.54 -8.02
N LEU A 17 1.76 6.01 -8.58
CA LEU A 17 0.43 5.93 -7.96
C LEU A 17 -0.42 4.92 -8.74
N ILE A 18 -1.02 3.96 -8.03
CA ILE A 18 -1.90 2.94 -8.61
C ILE A 18 -3.28 3.09 -7.97
N ILE A 19 -4.33 3.19 -8.78
CA ILE A 19 -5.72 3.19 -8.32
C ILE A 19 -6.29 1.80 -8.53
N GLY A 20 -6.78 1.16 -7.48
CA GLY A 20 -7.33 -0.19 -7.55
C GLY A 20 -7.93 -0.66 -6.21
N ASP A 21 -8.52 -1.87 -6.25
CA ASP A 21 -9.07 -2.53 -5.08
C ASP A 21 -7.98 -3.27 -4.29
N GLY A 22 -8.01 -3.14 -2.96
CA GLY A 22 -7.05 -3.77 -2.05
C GLY A 22 -7.11 -5.31 -2.08
N THR A 23 -8.24 -5.89 -2.50
CA THR A 23 -8.35 -7.34 -2.67
C THR A 23 -7.69 -7.86 -3.94
N SER A 24 -7.13 -6.98 -4.78
CA SER A 24 -6.56 -7.35 -6.08
C SER A 24 -5.49 -6.33 -6.52
N LEU A 25 -4.26 -6.50 -6.03
CA LEU A 25 -3.11 -5.65 -6.31
C LEU A 25 -2.43 -6.03 -7.65
N ARG A 26 -3.22 -6.21 -8.73
CA ARG A 26 -2.73 -6.72 -10.04
C ARG A 26 -1.63 -5.86 -10.69
N GLY A 27 -1.57 -4.57 -10.36
CA GLY A 27 -0.52 -3.66 -10.84
C GLY A 27 0.82 -3.80 -10.11
N ILE A 28 0.90 -4.69 -9.12
CA ILE A 28 2.05 -4.94 -8.26
C ILE A 28 2.44 -6.42 -8.38
N PRO A 29 3.65 -6.73 -8.89
CA PRO A 29 4.16 -8.08 -8.99
C PRO A 29 4.26 -8.81 -7.64
N ASP A 30 4.40 -10.13 -7.69
CA ASP A 30 4.68 -10.95 -6.51
C ASP A 30 6.06 -10.60 -5.96
N ASN A 31 6.22 -10.65 -4.63
CA ASN A 31 7.52 -10.53 -3.96
C ASN A 31 8.34 -9.27 -4.33
N CYS A 32 7.69 -8.16 -4.63
CA CYS A 32 8.35 -6.96 -5.18
C CYS A 32 8.35 -5.75 -4.23
N VAL A 33 7.75 -5.86 -3.05
CA VAL A 33 7.78 -4.79 -2.04
C VAL A 33 8.33 -5.30 -0.72
N ASP A 34 9.14 -4.47 -0.05
CA ASP A 34 9.71 -4.83 1.26
C ASP A 34 8.72 -4.59 2.41
N ALA A 35 7.84 -3.61 2.25
CA ALA A 35 6.89 -3.22 3.28
C ALA A 35 5.55 -2.78 2.69
N VAL A 36 4.48 -3.09 3.41
CA VAL A 36 3.14 -2.58 3.14
C VAL A 36 2.64 -1.83 4.36
N VAL A 37 2.25 -0.58 4.17
CA VAL A 37 1.74 0.29 5.23
C VAL A 37 0.27 0.61 4.97
N THR A 38 -0.57 0.43 5.98
CA THR A 38 -2.00 0.75 5.92
C THR A 38 -2.40 1.60 7.12
N VAL A 39 -3.24 2.62 6.92
CA VAL A 39 -3.75 3.47 8.01
C VAL A 39 -5.28 3.46 7.98
N ARG A 40 -5.90 2.75 8.94
CA ARG A 40 -7.37 2.61 9.09
C ARG A 40 -8.12 2.19 7.82
N SER A 41 -7.45 1.57 6.85
CA SER A 41 -8.08 1.12 5.59
C SER A 41 -8.63 -0.30 5.70
N LEU A 42 -7.92 -1.21 6.40
CA LEU A 42 -8.35 -2.61 6.53
C LEU A 42 -9.68 -2.75 7.30
N CYS A 43 -9.95 -1.90 8.29
CA CYS A 43 -11.21 -1.96 9.06
C CYS A 43 -12.44 -1.53 8.26
N SER A 44 -12.25 -0.88 7.11
CA SER A 44 -13.33 -0.44 6.23
C SER A 44 -13.58 -1.41 5.06
N SER A 45 -12.77 -2.46 4.93
CA SER A 45 -12.90 -3.47 3.87
C SER A 45 -13.88 -4.58 4.28
N GLY A 46 -14.81 -4.92 3.39
CA GLY A 46 -15.67 -6.11 3.54
C GLY A 46 -14.94 -7.44 3.28
N ALA A 47 -13.70 -7.39 2.77
CA ALA A 47 -12.92 -8.54 2.31
C ALA A 47 -11.48 -8.49 2.85
N VAL A 48 -11.36 -8.40 4.18
CA VAL A 48 -10.07 -8.26 4.88
C VAL A 48 -9.14 -9.44 4.60
N ARG A 49 -9.66 -10.67 4.54
CA ARG A 49 -8.84 -11.87 4.33
C ARG A 49 -8.22 -11.89 2.93
N GLU A 50 -8.99 -11.53 1.92
CA GLU A 50 -8.57 -11.42 0.53
C GLU A 50 -7.50 -10.34 0.40
N THR A 51 -7.72 -9.18 1.03
CA THR A 51 -6.75 -8.09 1.10
C THR A 51 -5.44 -8.54 1.75
N LEU A 52 -5.48 -9.26 2.87
CA LEU A 52 -4.29 -9.78 3.55
C LEU A 52 -3.54 -10.83 2.72
N ARG A 53 -4.25 -11.65 1.92
CA ARG A 53 -3.61 -12.59 0.98
C ARG A 53 -2.84 -11.84 -0.11
N GLU A 54 -3.43 -10.79 -0.67
CA GLU A 54 -2.75 -9.95 -1.67
C GLU A 54 -1.56 -9.21 -1.08
N ILE A 55 -1.68 -8.66 0.14
CA ILE A 55 -0.55 -8.05 0.86
C ILE A 55 0.59 -9.05 1.01
N ARG A 56 0.27 -10.29 1.41
CA ARG A 56 1.29 -11.35 1.53
C ARG A 56 1.92 -11.71 0.19
N ARG A 57 1.16 -11.72 -0.92
CA ARG A 57 1.66 -12.05 -2.26
C ARG A 57 2.73 -11.05 -2.73
N VAL A 58 2.51 -9.76 -2.48
CA VAL A 58 3.41 -8.70 -2.97
C VAL A 58 4.66 -8.53 -2.12
N LEU A 59 4.61 -8.92 -0.84
CA LEU A 59 5.77 -8.84 0.07
C LEU A 59 6.89 -9.78 -0.36
N ALA A 60 8.11 -9.27 -0.45
CA ALA A 60 9.30 -10.07 -0.68
C ALA A 60 9.54 -11.10 0.48
N PRO A 61 10.17 -12.26 0.21
CA PRO A 61 10.43 -13.31 1.19
C PRO A 61 11.26 -12.86 2.40
#